data_AF-A0A0R3RNP3-F1
#
_entry.id   AF-A0A0R3RNP3-F1
#
_cell.length_a   1.000
_cell.length_b   1.000
_cell.length_c   1.000
_cell.angle_alpha   90.00
_cell.angle_beta   90.00
_cell.angle_gamma   90.00
#
_symmetry.space_group_name_H-M   'P 1'
#
loop_
_entity.id
_entity.type
_entity.pdbx_description
1 polymer ?
#
loop_
_entity_poly.entity_id
_entity_poly.type
_entity_poly.pdbx_seq_one_letter_code
_entity_poly.pdbx_strand_id
1 'polypeptide(L)'
;MIPVMDVFRLALLNRTLNRIYCSLDAEGEKSPRGLETMQRLTNFLISANSDPLRILTCRALANSAMHQWGRLMLINDVNTTVKYVAAQLNSAKHALQLAATTALANWALILLRHTESGKVAELGPREDALRAIIQAIENVVSFGDFNQIALIRLLQAIVTLMWGDVAVIQLAKGRDIIGIMNRIKDAVVDESGKAIARDITEMAYSL
;
A
#
# COMPACT_ATOMS: atom_id res chain seq x y z
N MET A 1 20.12 -6.91 -12.23
CA MET A 1 18.83 -6.97 -11.49
C MET A 1 17.77 -6.03 -12.03
N ILE A 2 18.05 -4.74 -12.28
CA ILE A 2 17.04 -3.75 -12.72
C ILE A 2 16.23 -4.21 -13.96
N PRO A 3 16.84 -4.65 -15.08
CA PRO A 3 16.06 -5.08 -16.25
C PRO A 3 15.16 -6.30 -15.98
N VAL A 4 15.64 -7.23 -15.15
CA VAL A 4 14.88 -8.43 -14.77
C VAL A 4 13.64 -8.04 -13.97
N MET A 5 13.78 -7.13 -12.99
CA MET A 5 12.64 -6.64 -12.22
C MET A 5 11.66 -5.85 -13.11
N ASP A 6 12.17 -5.12 -14.11
CA ASP A 6 11.32 -4.36 -15.03
C ASP A 6 10.45 -5.27 -15.92
N VAL A 7 11.03 -6.35 -16.43
CA VAL A 7 10.27 -7.40 -17.13
C VAL A 7 9.31 -8.11 -16.18
N PHE A 8 9.76 -8.43 -14.96
CA PHE A 8 8.96 -9.14 -13.98
C PHE A 8 7.70 -8.36 -13.57
N ARG A 9 7.80 -7.05 -13.29
CA ARG A 9 6.62 -6.25 -12.94
C ARG A 9 5.57 -6.25 -14.07
N LEU A 10 6.00 -6.30 -15.34
CA LEU A 10 5.11 -6.34 -16.49
C LEU A 10 4.48 -7.72 -16.65
N ALA A 11 5.27 -8.78 -16.43
CA ALA A 11 4.79 -10.17 -16.44
C ALA A 11 3.64 -10.38 -15.44
N LEU A 12 3.67 -9.76 -14.26
CA LEU A 12 2.62 -9.88 -13.26
C LEU A 12 1.25 -9.33 -13.69
N LEU A 13 1.18 -8.53 -14.76
CA LEU A 13 -0.10 -8.10 -15.35
C LEU A 13 -0.73 -9.20 -16.21
N ASN A 14 0.04 -10.16 -16.70
CA ASN A 14 -0.46 -11.32 -17.43
C ASN A 14 -1.06 -12.34 -16.47
N ARG A 15 -2.27 -12.83 -16.77
CA ARG A 15 -3.01 -13.76 -15.91
C ARG A 15 -2.24 -15.04 -15.59
N THR A 16 -1.62 -15.66 -16.61
CA THR A 16 -0.88 -16.92 -16.47
C THR A 16 0.37 -16.74 -15.64
N LEU A 17 1.13 -15.67 -15.89
CA LEU A 17 2.36 -15.39 -15.14
C LEU A 17 2.05 -14.96 -13.70
N ASN A 18 1.02 -14.16 -13.47
CA ASN A 18 0.57 -13.81 -12.13
C ASN A 18 0.19 -15.08 -11.34
N ARG A 19 -0.57 -16.00 -11.95
CA ARG A 19 -0.88 -17.30 -11.35
C ARG A 19 0.39 -18.07 -10.97
N ILE A 20 1.34 -18.21 -11.89
CA ILE A 20 2.59 -18.97 -11.67
C ILE A 20 3.43 -18.39 -10.52
N TYR A 21 3.57 -17.06 -10.45
CA TYR A 21 4.48 -16.42 -9.49
C TYR A 21 3.82 -16.09 -8.15
N CYS A 22 2.49 -15.90 -8.13
CA CYS A 22 1.76 -15.47 -6.94
C CYS A 22 0.91 -16.58 -6.30
N SER A 23 0.77 -17.76 -6.91
CA SER A 23 -0.05 -18.83 -6.31
C SER A 23 0.53 -19.28 -4.97
N LEU A 24 -0.34 -19.35 -3.96
CA LEU A 24 -0.06 -19.93 -2.65
C LEU A 24 -0.30 -21.45 -2.65
N ASP A 25 -1.01 -21.96 -3.63
CA ASP A 25 -1.27 -23.38 -3.81
C ASP A 25 -0.34 -23.99 -4.86
N ALA A 26 0.02 -25.25 -4.67
CA ALA A 26 0.73 -26.03 -5.68
C ALA A 26 -0.19 -26.23 -6.90
N GLU A 27 0.38 -26.10 -8.11
CA GLU A 27 -0.37 -26.34 -9.34
C GLU A 27 0.32 -27.39 -10.21
N GLY A 28 -0.31 -28.57 -10.29
CA GLY A 28 0.29 -29.73 -10.93
C GLY A 28 1.59 -30.14 -10.21
N GLU A 29 2.68 -30.28 -10.95
CA GLU A 29 4.01 -30.61 -10.40
C GLU A 29 4.78 -29.39 -9.87
N LYS A 30 4.24 -28.18 -9.98
CA LYS A 30 4.94 -26.95 -9.59
C LYS A 30 4.63 -26.58 -8.15
N SER A 31 5.69 -26.36 -7.37
CA SER A 31 5.58 -25.85 -6.00
C SER A 31 4.98 -24.44 -5.96
N PRO A 32 4.27 -24.08 -4.87
CA PRO A 32 3.76 -22.73 -4.68
C PRO A 32 4.90 -21.73 -4.61
N ARG A 33 4.76 -20.60 -5.32
CA ARG A 33 5.81 -19.56 -5.41
C ARG A 33 5.42 -18.25 -4.74
N GLY A 34 4.16 -18.07 -4.35
CA GLY A 34 3.66 -16.78 -3.85
C GLY A 34 4.45 -16.26 -2.65
N LEU A 35 4.67 -17.09 -1.63
CA LEU A 35 5.43 -16.67 -0.45
C LEU A 35 6.89 -16.33 -0.77
N GLU A 36 7.56 -17.14 -1.61
CA GLU A 36 8.94 -16.87 -2.04
C GLU A 36 9.02 -15.55 -2.84
N THR A 37 8.08 -15.34 -3.76
CA THR A 37 7.96 -14.10 -4.52
C THR A 37 7.79 -12.90 -3.59
N MET A 38 6.87 -13.00 -2.63
CA MET A 38 6.60 -11.93 -1.67
C MET A 38 7.82 -11.61 -0.83
N GLN A 39 8.46 -12.61 -0.23
CA GLN A 39 9.69 -12.46 0.55
C GLN A 39 10.82 -11.80 -0.26
N ARG A 40 11.02 -12.22 -1.52
CA ARG A 40 12.04 -11.62 -2.39
C ARG A 40 11.75 -10.15 -2.69
N LEU A 41 10.50 -9.80 -2.99
CA LEU A 41 10.10 -8.41 -3.22
C LEU A 41 10.32 -7.57 -1.95
N THR A 42 9.94 -8.08 -0.78
CA THR A 42 10.18 -7.39 0.49
C THR A 42 11.66 -7.20 0.77
N ASN A 43 12.49 -8.22 0.53
CA ASN A 43 13.94 -8.12 0.70
C ASN A 43 14.58 -7.07 -0.21
N PHE A 44 14.07 -6.84 -1.42
CA PHE A 44 14.53 -5.73 -2.26
C PHE A 44 14.17 -4.37 -1.69
N LEU A 45 13.08 -4.22 -0.94
CA LEU A 45 12.78 -2.95 -0.26
C LEU A 45 13.64 -2.72 0.98
N ILE A 46 14.06 -3.80 1.65
CA ILE A 46 14.94 -3.75 2.84
C ILE A 46 16.38 -3.43 2.46
N SER A 47 16.92 -4.14 1.47
CA SER A 47 18.37 -4.22 1.23
C SER A 47 18.85 -3.44 0.01
N ALA A 48 17.94 -3.01 -0.89
CA ALA A 48 18.38 -2.33 -2.10
C ALA A 48 18.79 -0.88 -1.82
N ASN A 49 20.06 -0.57 -2.08
CA ASN A 49 20.57 0.80 -2.09
C ASN A 49 20.16 1.60 -3.35
N SER A 50 19.53 0.94 -4.34
CA SER A 50 19.22 1.53 -5.65
C SER A 50 17.75 1.97 -5.74
N ASP A 51 17.52 3.27 -5.94
CA ASP A 51 16.18 3.84 -6.19
C ASP A 51 15.42 3.14 -7.33
N PRO A 52 16.01 2.91 -8.53
CA PRO A 52 15.34 2.17 -9.60
C PRO A 52 14.79 0.80 -9.18
N LEU A 53 15.57 0.03 -8.40
CA LEU A 53 15.14 -1.30 -7.98
C LEU A 53 13.98 -1.22 -6.99
N ARG A 54 14.01 -0.26 -6.04
CA ARG A 54 12.90 -0.01 -5.11
C ARG A 54 11.62 0.42 -5.84
N ILE A 55 11.75 1.33 -6.82
CA ILE A 55 10.63 1.77 -7.67
C ILE A 55 10.00 0.58 -8.39
N LEU A 56 10.81 -0.25 -9.06
CA LEU A 56 10.32 -1.40 -9.81
C LEU A 56 9.71 -2.47 -8.88
N THR A 57 10.23 -2.62 -7.67
CA THR A 57 9.70 -3.53 -6.65
C THR A 57 8.31 -3.07 -6.19
N CYS A 58 8.13 -1.78 -5.84
CA CYS A 58 6.82 -1.23 -5.52
C CYS A 58 5.82 -1.39 -6.68
N ARG A 59 6.27 -1.20 -7.93
CA ARG A 59 5.44 -1.44 -9.12
C ARG A 59 5.09 -2.92 -9.31
N ALA A 60 6.00 -3.85 -9.02
CA ALA A 60 5.73 -5.28 -9.08
C ALA A 60 4.66 -5.68 -8.05
N LEU A 61 4.79 -5.19 -6.81
CA LEU A 61 3.79 -5.39 -5.75
C LEU A 61 2.42 -4.82 -6.18
N ALA A 62 2.39 -3.58 -6.68
CA ALA A 62 1.16 -2.99 -7.19
C ALA A 62 0.53 -3.82 -8.33
N ASN A 63 1.32 -4.27 -9.30
CA ASN A 63 0.84 -5.04 -10.44
C ASN A 63 0.38 -6.45 -10.06
N SER A 64 0.95 -7.04 -9.00
CA SER A 64 0.53 -8.36 -8.54
C SER A 64 -0.96 -8.39 -8.15
N ALA A 65 -1.50 -7.28 -7.63
CA ALA A 65 -2.91 -7.14 -7.25
C ALA A 65 -3.92 -7.30 -8.40
N MET A 66 -3.47 -7.26 -9.66
CA MET A 66 -4.33 -7.33 -10.85
C MET A 66 -5.19 -8.60 -10.88
N HIS A 67 -4.63 -9.75 -10.47
CA HIS A 67 -5.31 -11.04 -10.50
C HIS A 67 -5.46 -11.63 -9.10
N GLN A 68 -6.37 -12.60 -8.95
CA GLN A 68 -6.75 -13.15 -7.65
C GLN A 68 -5.57 -13.76 -6.88
N TRP A 69 -4.65 -14.46 -7.55
CA TRP A 69 -3.51 -15.10 -6.89
C TRP A 69 -2.58 -14.07 -6.25
N GLY A 70 -2.26 -12.99 -6.96
CA GLY A 70 -1.51 -11.88 -6.37
C GLY A 70 -2.26 -11.20 -5.24
N ARG A 71 -3.59 -11.01 -5.32
CA ARG A 71 -4.34 -10.48 -4.17
C ARG A 71 -4.26 -11.37 -2.94
N LEU A 72 -4.39 -12.69 -3.11
CA LEU A 72 -4.26 -13.66 -2.02
C LEU A 72 -2.83 -13.70 -1.46
N MET A 73 -1.82 -13.61 -2.31
CA MET A 73 -0.43 -13.50 -1.89
C MET A 73 -0.17 -12.24 -1.06
N LEU A 74 -0.69 -11.08 -1.51
CA LEU A 74 -0.45 -9.79 -0.86
C LEU A 74 -1.09 -9.65 0.52
N ILE A 75 -2.16 -10.40 0.80
CA ILE A 75 -2.76 -10.45 2.15
C ILE A 75 -2.02 -11.41 3.09
N ASN A 76 -1.04 -12.16 2.59
CA ASN A 76 -0.16 -12.96 3.42
C ASN A 76 1.00 -12.07 3.90
N ASP A 77 1.26 -12.01 5.21
CA ASP A 77 2.29 -11.16 5.83
C ASP A 77 2.19 -9.66 5.46
N VAL A 78 0.97 -9.12 5.56
CA VAL A 78 0.66 -7.69 5.30
C VAL A 78 1.55 -6.77 6.12
N ASN A 79 1.68 -7.05 7.43
CA ASN A 79 2.34 -6.16 8.38
C ASN A 79 3.79 -5.86 7.98
N THR A 80 4.58 -6.90 7.69
CA THR A 80 5.99 -6.74 7.33
C THR A 80 6.15 -5.95 6.03
N THR A 81 5.43 -6.34 4.99
CA THR A 81 5.69 -5.78 3.66
C THR A 81 5.11 -4.39 3.49
N VAL A 82 3.91 -4.13 4.03
CA VAL A 82 3.31 -2.79 4.00
C VAL A 82 4.19 -1.78 4.72
N LYS A 83 4.80 -2.16 5.85
CA LYS A 83 5.76 -1.29 6.55
C LYS A 83 6.93 -0.85 5.65
N TYR A 84 7.54 -1.79 4.92
CA TYR A 84 8.66 -1.44 4.03
C TYR A 84 8.22 -0.66 2.79
N VAL A 85 7.00 -0.87 2.30
CA VAL A 85 6.43 -0.06 1.21
C VAL A 85 6.11 1.36 1.70
N ALA A 86 5.49 1.50 2.86
CA ALA A 86 5.16 2.79 3.48
C ALA A 86 6.42 3.63 3.75
N ALA A 87 7.51 3.01 4.19
CA ALA A 87 8.78 3.70 4.38
C ALA A 87 9.30 4.39 3.10
N GLN A 88 8.92 3.92 1.91
CA GLN A 88 9.35 4.52 0.64
C GLN A 88 8.68 5.87 0.34
N LEU A 89 7.62 6.24 1.07
CA LEU A 89 6.95 7.55 0.96
C LEU A 89 7.91 8.71 1.25
N ASN A 90 8.88 8.50 2.14
CA ASN A 90 9.85 9.53 2.53
C ASN A 90 11.01 9.70 1.53
N SER A 91 10.99 8.99 0.40
CA SER A 91 11.99 9.18 -0.64
C SER A 91 11.82 10.55 -1.32
N ALA A 92 12.92 11.23 -1.61
CA ALA A 92 12.91 12.42 -2.47
C ALA A 92 12.56 12.12 -3.95
N LYS A 93 12.51 10.84 -4.35
CA LYS A 93 12.16 10.46 -5.72
C LYS A 93 10.65 10.33 -5.88
N HIS A 94 10.05 11.26 -6.62
CA HIS A 94 8.62 11.25 -6.95
C HIS A 94 8.14 9.93 -7.56
N ALA A 95 8.94 9.30 -8.42
CA ALA A 95 8.59 8.01 -9.01
C ALA A 95 8.48 6.88 -7.98
N LEU A 96 9.26 6.94 -6.89
CA LEU A 96 9.22 5.98 -5.80
C LEU A 96 8.02 6.23 -4.90
N GLN A 97 7.78 7.51 -4.53
CA GLN A 97 6.57 7.92 -3.80
C GLN A 97 5.31 7.42 -4.50
N LEU A 98 5.19 7.68 -5.81
CA LEU A 98 4.04 7.26 -6.61
C LEU A 98 3.90 5.74 -6.66
N ALA A 99 5.00 5.00 -6.90
CA ALA A 99 4.94 3.54 -6.94
C ALA A 99 4.51 2.95 -5.59
N ALA A 100 5.01 3.49 -4.48
CA ALA A 100 4.67 3.05 -3.13
C ALA A 100 3.19 3.32 -2.81
N THR A 101 2.70 4.54 -3.01
CA THR A 101 1.29 4.88 -2.74
C THR A 101 0.32 4.09 -3.61
N THR A 102 0.72 3.75 -4.83
CA THR A 102 -0.08 2.86 -5.70
C THR A 102 -0.23 1.47 -5.09
N ALA A 103 0.87 0.88 -4.61
CA ALA A 103 0.82 -0.42 -3.97
C ALA A 103 -0.04 -0.36 -2.69
N LEU A 104 0.15 0.67 -1.86
CA LEU A 104 -0.64 0.87 -0.64
C LEU A 104 -2.14 1.04 -0.92
N ALA A 105 -2.53 1.79 -1.94
CA ALA A 105 -3.92 1.94 -2.35
C ALA A 105 -4.53 0.61 -2.82
N ASN A 106 -3.76 -0.20 -3.55
CA ASN A 106 -4.19 -1.55 -3.93
C ASN A 106 -4.37 -2.44 -2.70
N TRP A 107 -3.45 -2.40 -1.74
CA TRP A 107 -3.60 -3.12 -0.47
C TRP A 107 -4.85 -2.68 0.29
N ALA A 108 -5.07 -1.38 0.44
CA ALA A 108 -6.25 -0.84 1.11
C ALA A 108 -7.55 -1.40 0.49
N LEU A 109 -7.63 -1.40 -0.84
CA LEU A 109 -8.79 -1.93 -1.55
C LEU A 109 -8.94 -3.46 -1.40
N ILE A 110 -7.83 -4.21 -1.45
CA ILE A 110 -7.86 -5.67 -1.23
C ILE A 110 -8.38 -5.98 0.17
N LEU A 111 -7.85 -5.29 1.19
CA LEU A 111 -8.23 -5.50 2.58
C LEU A 111 -9.69 -5.14 2.82
N LEU A 112 -10.16 -3.99 2.32
CA LEU A 112 -11.57 -3.61 2.40
C LEU A 112 -12.49 -4.69 1.80
N ARG A 113 -12.21 -5.12 0.57
CA ARG A 113 -12.99 -6.17 -0.10
C ARG A 113 -12.93 -7.50 0.63
N HIS A 114 -11.79 -7.80 1.27
CA HIS A 114 -11.63 -9.03 2.03
C HIS A 114 -12.50 -9.01 3.29
N THR A 115 -12.52 -7.90 4.03
CA THR A 115 -13.41 -7.68 5.18
C THR A 115 -14.88 -7.72 4.77
N GLU A 116 -15.27 -7.01 3.71
CA GLU A 116 -16.66 -6.98 3.21
C GLU A 116 -17.16 -8.34 2.72
N SER A 117 -16.26 -9.23 2.28
CA SER A 117 -16.64 -10.57 1.83
C SER A 117 -17.06 -11.51 2.97
N GLY A 118 -17.00 -11.07 4.23
CA GLY A 118 -17.37 -11.87 5.41
C GLY A 118 -16.43 -13.05 5.68
N LYS A 119 -15.29 -13.13 4.97
CA LYS A 119 -14.31 -14.22 5.08
C LYS A 119 -13.35 -14.06 6.26
N VAL A 120 -13.42 -12.95 6.99
CA VAL A 120 -12.52 -12.63 8.10
C VAL A 120 -13.29 -11.91 9.21
N ALA A 121 -13.12 -12.38 10.45
CA ALA A 121 -13.59 -11.72 11.66
C ALA A 121 -12.54 -10.76 12.27
N GLU A 122 -11.30 -10.79 11.76
CA GLU A 122 -10.17 -10.01 12.26
C GLU A 122 -10.02 -8.67 11.51
N LEU A 123 -10.29 -7.57 12.20
CA LEU A 123 -10.06 -6.20 11.71
C LEU A 123 -8.55 -5.83 11.68
N GLY A 124 -7.71 -6.65 12.31
CA GLY A 124 -6.27 -6.42 12.52
C GLY A 124 -5.45 -6.04 11.28
N PRO A 125 -5.62 -6.68 10.10
CA PRO A 125 -4.81 -6.34 8.92
C PRO A 125 -4.99 -4.89 8.41
N ARG A 126 -6.20 -4.32 8.54
CA ARG A 126 -6.45 -2.91 8.17
C ARG A 126 -5.81 -1.96 9.16
N GLU A 127 -5.93 -2.25 10.45
CA GLU A 127 -5.27 -1.50 11.52
C GLU A 127 -3.76 -1.50 11.36
N ASP A 128 -3.16 -2.66 11.10
CA ASP A 128 -1.71 -2.81 10.91
C ASP A 128 -1.22 -2.04 9.69
N ALA A 129 -1.94 -2.13 8.57
CA ALA A 129 -1.62 -1.39 7.36
C ALA A 129 -1.72 0.13 7.58
N LEU A 130 -2.79 0.60 8.24
CA LEU A 130 -2.96 2.03 8.53
C LEU A 130 -1.88 2.52 9.50
N ARG A 131 -1.58 1.74 10.53
CA ARG A 131 -0.53 2.06 11.51
C ARG A 131 0.83 2.20 10.83
N ALA A 132 1.18 1.30 9.90
CA ALA A 132 2.41 1.37 9.13
C ALA A 132 2.47 2.63 8.26
N ILE A 133 1.36 3.02 7.63
CA ILE A 133 1.27 4.25 6.83
C ILE A 133 1.45 5.49 7.71
N ILE A 134 0.71 5.58 8.83
CA ILE A 134 0.79 6.71 9.75
C ILE A 134 2.22 6.86 10.30
N GLN A 135 2.84 5.77 10.75
CA GLN A 135 4.23 5.78 11.23
C GLN A 135 5.23 6.29 10.19
N ALA A 136 4.98 6.00 8.91
CA ALA A 136 5.86 6.49 7.84
C ALA A 136 5.75 8.00 7.63
N ILE A 137 4.62 8.63 7.98
CA ILE A 137 4.34 10.03 7.62
C ILE A 137 4.10 10.97 8.82
N GLU A 138 3.96 10.44 10.03
CA GLU A 138 3.58 11.22 11.23
C GLU A 138 4.57 12.37 11.53
N ASN A 139 5.86 12.13 11.29
CA ASN A 139 6.95 13.08 11.52
C ASN A 139 7.23 14.02 10.34
N VAL A 140 6.49 13.93 9.23
CA VAL A 140 6.70 14.80 8.06
C VAL A 140 6.13 16.18 8.32
N VAL A 141 7.00 17.18 8.51
CA VAL A 141 6.59 18.55 8.84
C VAL A 141 5.82 19.21 7.68
N SER A 142 6.26 18.98 6.44
CA SER A 142 5.64 19.53 5.23
C SER A 142 5.64 18.51 4.11
N PHE A 143 4.52 18.43 3.38
CA PHE A 143 4.37 17.57 2.20
C PHE A 143 4.57 18.35 0.89
N GLY A 144 5.04 19.61 0.93
CA GLY A 144 5.14 20.48 -0.25
C GLY A 144 5.99 19.91 -1.40
N ASP A 145 7.02 19.12 -1.08
CA ASP A 145 7.92 18.51 -2.07
C ASP A 145 7.44 17.13 -2.56
N PHE A 146 6.32 16.63 -2.04
CA PHE A 146 5.79 15.33 -2.44
C PHE A 146 5.13 15.40 -3.81
N ASN A 147 5.19 14.27 -4.52
CA ASN A 147 4.46 14.10 -5.76
C ASN A 147 2.94 14.20 -5.52
N GLN A 148 2.28 15.11 -6.22
CA GLN A 148 0.85 15.40 -6.04
C GLN A 148 -0.04 14.18 -6.27
N ILE A 149 0.24 13.37 -7.30
CA ILE A 149 -0.51 12.15 -7.58
C ILE A 149 -0.28 11.12 -6.46
N ALA A 150 0.93 11.05 -5.91
CA ALA A 150 1.22 10.19 -4.78
C ALA A 150 0.43 10.61 -3.53
N LEU A 151 0.34 11.91 -3.22
CA LEU A 151 -0.46 12.40 -2.09
C LEU A 151 -1.94 12.02 -2.23
N ILE A 152 -2.52 12.19 -3.43
CA ILE A 152 -3.92 11.78 -3.67
C ILE A 152 -4.09 10.27 -3.47
N ARG A 153 -3.16 9.44 -3.97
CA ARG A 153 -3.21 7.99 -3.75
C ARG A 153 -3.01 7.58 -2.29
N LEU A 154 -2.18 8.32 -1.55
CA LEU A 154 -2.01 8.12 -0.12
C LEU A 154 -3.33 8.41 0.63
N LEU A 155 -3.99 9.52 0.32
CA LEU A 155 -5.30 9.87 0.87
C LEU A 155 -6.34 8.80 0.53
N GLN A 156 -6.39 8.34 -0.72
CA GLN A 156 -7.25 7.23 -1.15
C GLN A 156 -6.97 5.95 -0.35
N ALA A 157 -5.70 5.61 -0.09
CA ALA A 157 -5.35 4.45 0.71
C ALA A 157 -5.85 4.58 2.16
N ILE A 158 -5.63 5.75 2.79
CA ILE A 158 -6.03 6.01 4.17
C ILE A 158 -7.56 5.97 4.33
N VAL A 159 -8.31 6.71 3.51
CA VAL A 159 -9.79 6.71 3.60
C VAL A 159 -10.35 5.31 3.37
N THR A 160 -9.78 4.56 2.42
CA THR A 160 -10.20 3.18 2.14
C THR A 160 -9.91 2.25 3.32
N LEU A 161 -8.78 2.42 4.01
CA LEU A 161 -8.45 1.65 5.22
C LEU A 161 -9.36 1.98 6.40
N MET A 162 -9.86 3.21 6.52
CA MET A 162 -10.75 3.64 7.60
C MET A 162 -12.23 3.33 7.33
N TRP A 163 -12.61 3.15 6.06
CA TRP A 163 -14.00 3.03 5.64
C TRP A 163 -14.80 1.94 6.39
N GLY A 164 -15.87 2.34 7.06
CA GLY A 164 -16.80 1.42 7.73
C GLY A 164 -16.23 0.71 8.96
N ASP A 165 -15.08 1.13 9.49
CA ASP A 165 -14.40 0.46 10.61
C ASP A 165 -14.06 1.43 11.75
N VAL A 166 -14.89 1.39 12.80
CA VAL A 166 -14.77 2.27 13.97
C VAL A 166 -13.45 2.05 14.71
N ALA A 167 -12.96 0.82 14.82
CA ALA A 167 -11.72 0.52 15.53
C ALA A 167 -10.51 1.12 14.80
N VAL A 168 -10.48 0.99 13.46
CA VAL A 168 -9.43 1.59 12.63
C VAL A 168 -9.47 3.12 12.72
N ILE A 169 -10.66 3.74 12.71
CA ILE A 169 -10.79 5.20 12.86
C ILE A 169 -10.31 5.66 14.24
N GLN A 170 -10.67 4.96 15.32
CA GLN A 170 -10.20 5.27 16.67
C GLN A 170 -8.68 5.15 16.79
N LEU A 171 -8.07 4.13 16.17
CA LEU A 171 -6.63 3.99 16.08
C LEU A 171 -5.98 5.17 15.35
N ALA A 172 -6.58 5.61 14.23
CA ALA A 172 -6.08 6.75 13.47
C ALA A 172 -6.14 8.04 14.30
N LYS A 173 -7.27 8.27 15.00
CA LYS A 173 -7.47 9.42 15.89
C LYS A 173 -6.43 9.46 17.02
N GLY A 174 -6.16 8.31 17.63
CA GLY A 174 -5.12 8.18 18.67
C GLY A 174 -3.69 8.48 18.19
N ARG A 175 -3.47 8.60 16.86
CA ARG A 175 -2.18 8.91 16.24
C ARG A 175 -2.19 10.23 15.45
N ASP A 176 -3.04 11.17 15.85
CA ASP A 176 -3.12 12.51 15.24
C ASP A 176 -3.36 12.50 13.72
N ILE A 177 -4.24 11.61 13.24
CA ILE A 177 -4.59 11.59 11.82
C ILE A 177 -5.14 12.94 11.34
N ILE A 178 -5.82 13.69 12.21
CA ILE A 178 -6.37 15.02 11.90
C ILE A 178 -5.24 16.02 11.59
N GLY A 179 -4.22 16.11 12.45
CA GLY A 179 -3.05 16.94 12.20
C GLY A 179 -2.29 16.55 10.93
N ILE A 180 -2.17 15.24 10.66
CA ILE A 180 -1.56 14.74 9.42
C ILE A 180 -2.38 15.13 8.20
N MET A 181 -3.71 14.95 8.22
CA MET A 181 -4.59 15.29 7.10
C MET A 181 -4.56 16.78 6.78
N ASN A 182 -4.52 17.65 7.79
CA ASN A 182 -4.38 19.09 7.56
C ASN A 182 -3.06 19.42 6.84
N ARG A 183 -1.93 18.85 7.29
CA ARG A 183 -0.63 19.04 6.64
C ARG A 183 -0.62 18.54 5.18
N ILE A 184 -1.25 17.40 4.90
CA ILE A 184 -1.35 16.88 3.52
C ILE A 184 -2.27 17.76 2.69
N LYS A 185 -3.44 18.14 3.21
CA LYS A 185 -4.42 19.00 2.54
C LYS A 185 -3.82 20.34 2.11
N ASP A 186 -2.98 20.93 2.97
CA ASP A 186 -2.33 22.21 2.67
C ASP A 186 -1.26 22.09 1.57
N ALA A 187 -0.70 20.90 1.35
CA ALA A 187 0.26 20.62 0.29
C ALA A 187 -0.38 20.14 -1.03
N VAL A 188 -1.60 19.61 -0.98
CA VAL A 188 -2.31 19.14 -2.17
C VAL A 188 -2.93 20.32 -2.91
N VAL A 189 -2.62 20.44 -4.21
CA VAL A 189 -3.17 21.51 -5.05
C VAL A 189 -4.59 21.17 -5.53
N ASP A 190 -4.83 19.89 -5.85
CA ASP A 190 -6.07 19.40 -6.44
C ASP A 190 -7.22 19.32 -5.43
N GLU A 191 -8.39 19.90 -5.77
CA GLU A 191 -9.53 19.92 -4.85
C GLU A 191 -10.12 18.54 -4.56
N SER A 192 -9.99 17.57 -5.48
CA SER A 192 -10.44 16.20 -5.18
C SER A 192 -9.60 15.57 -4.07
N GLY A 193 -8.30 15.82 -4.06
CA GLY A 193 -7.43 15.40 -2.96
C GLY A 193 -7.75 16.13 -1.66
N LYS A 194 -7.99 17.45 -1.70
CA LYS A 194 -8.40 18.18 -0.49
C LYS A 194 -9.74 17.71 0.05
N ALA A 195 -10.70 17.36 -0.82
CA ALA A 195 -11.97 16.78 -0.41
C ALA A 195 -11.77 15.47 0.35
N ILE A 196 -10.96 14.53 -0.16
CA ILE A 196 -10.65 13.28 0.55
C ILE A 196 -10.02 13.54 1.92
N ALA A 197 -9.10 14.52 2.02
CA ALA A 197 -8.50 14.88 3.31
C ALA A 197 -9.52 15.45 4.32
N ARG A 198 -10.52 16.19 3.84
CA ARG A 198 -11.65 16.67 4.66
C ARG A 198 -12.53 15.49 5.09
N ASP A 199 -12.87 14.57 4.20
CA ASP A 199 -13.66 13.38 4.52
C ASP A 199 -12.98 12.53 5.60
N ILE A 200 -11.67 12.29 5.51
CA ILE A 200 -10.91 11.57 6.55
C ILE A 200 -10.99 12.29 7.90
N THR A 201 -10.91 13.62 7.88
CA THR A 201 -10.99 14.45 9.08
C THR A 201 -12.40 14.38 9.70
N GLU A 202 -13.45 14.44 8.89
CA GLU A 202 -14.84 14.29 9.31
C GLU A 202 -15.13 12.90 9.89
N MET A 203 -14.58 11.85 9.27
CA MET A 203 -14.64 10.48 9.82
C MET A 203 -14.01 10.41 11.22
N ALA A 204 -12.88 11.08 11.45
CA ALA A 204 -12.22 11.10 12.76
C ALA A 204 -12.94 11.96 13.81
N TYR A 205 -13.75 12.94 13.41
CA TYR A 205 -14.56 13.76 14.31
C TYR A 205 -15.92 13.15 14.67
N SER A 206 -16.46 12.28 13.80
CA SER A 206 -17.78 11.66 14.02
C SER A 206 -17.79 10.52 15.07
N LEU A 207 -16.63 10.24 15.66
CA LEU A 207 -16.39 9.31 16.79
C LEU A 207 -15.71 10.04 17.93
#